data_AF-X1JEV8-F1
#
_entry.id   AF-X1JEV8-F1
#
_cell.length_a   1.000
_cell.length_b   1.000
_cell.length_c   1.000
_cell.angle_alpha   90.00
_cell.angle_beta   90.00
_cell.angle_gamma   90.00
#
_symmetry.space_group_name_H-M   'P 1'
#
loop_
_entity.id
_entity.type
_entity.pdbx_description
1 polymer ?
#
loop_
_entity_poly.entity_id
_entity_poly.type
_entity_poly.pdbx_seq_one_letter_code
_entity_poly.pdbx_strand_id
1 'polypeptide(L)'
;MAYRVHLENFEGPLDLLLYFIQRDKIDIYDIPIAHITAEYLSYLEMMEALNLSVAGEFILLAATLMHIKARMLLPLPEPTDNEPIEDG
;
A
#
# COMPACT_ATOMS: atom_id res chain seq x y z
N MET A 1 2.47 23.23 16.68
CA MET A 1 1.69 23.49 15.45
C MET A 1 2.54 23.09 14.27
N ALA A 2 2.18 22.02 13.57
CA ALA A 2 2.68 21.76 12.23
C ALA A 2 1.77 20.73 11.57
N TYR A 3 0.98 21.14 10.59
CA TYR A 3 1.00 20.43 9.33
C TYR A 3 0.65 21.45 8.24
N ARG A 4 1.70 21.92 7.58
CA ARG A 4 1.60 22.77 6.41
C ARG A 4 1.26 21.78 5.29
N VAL A 5 -0.03 21.68 4.95
CA VAL A 5 -0.50 20.91 3.81
C VAL A 5 0.03 21.62 2.57
N HIS A 6 1.23 21.23 2.11
CA HIS A 6 1.65 21.52 0.74
C HIS A 6 0.96 20.50 -0.16
N LEU A 7 -0.19 20.91 -0.68
CA LEU A 7 -0.92 20.29 -1.78
C LEU A 7 -0.21 20.62 -3.11
N GLU A 8 1.10 20.36 -3.20
CA GLU A 8 1.86 20.59 -4.42
C GLU A 8 2.33 19.24 -4.98
N ASN A 9 1.43 18.68 -5.81
CA ASN A 9 1.71 17.77 -6.92
C ASN A 9 2.68 16.62 -6.64
N PHE A 10 2.19 15.56 -6.00
CA PHE A 10 2.83 14.25 -6.18
C PHE A 10 2.90 13.95 -7.69
N GLU A 11 4.09 13.63 -8.19
CA GLU A 11 4.29 13.32 -9.62
C GLU A 11 3.63 11.99 -10.04
N GLY A 12 3.12 11.24 -9.06
CA GLY A 12 2.37 10.02 -9.27
C GLY A 12 2.14 9.26 -7.96
N PRO A 13 1.57 8.06 -8.07
CA PRO A 13 1.14 7.29 -6.90
C PRO A 13 2.32 6.68 -6.12
N LEU A 14 3.48 6.50 -6.77
CA LEU A 14 4.71 6.04 -6.11
C LEU A 14 5.33 7.13 -5.23
N ASP A 15 5.29 8.39 -5.67
CA ASP A 15 5.80 9.52 -4.88
C ASP A 15 4.96 9.72 -3.61
N LEU A 16 3.63 9.54 -3.73
CA LEU A 16 2.74 9.51 -2.58
C LEU A 16 3.10 8.38 -1.59
N LEU A 17 3.45 7.19 -2.07
CA LEU A 17 3.94 6.10 -1.20
C LEU A 17 5.26 6.45 -0.51
N LEU A 18 6.22 7.01 -1.25
CA LEU A 18 7.50 7.44 -0.69
C LEU A 18 7.31 8.50 0.40
N TYR A 19 6.37 9.42 0.19
CA TYR A 19 5.99 10.39 1.21
C TYR A 19 5.49 9.73 2.49
N PHE A 20 4.59 8.74 2.40
CA PHE A 20 4.13 8.03 3.60
C PHE A 20 5.27 7.28 4.31
N ILE A 21 6.13 6.59 3.55
CA ILE A 21 7.28 5.86 4.11
C ILE A 21 8.21 6.83 4.87
N GLN A 22 8.50 7.99 4.29
CA GLN A 22 9.35 9.00 4.93
C GLN A 22 8.67 9.65 6.14
N ARG A 23 7.39 10.03 6.00
CA ARG A 23 6.59 10.66 7.06
C ARG A 23 6.52 9.78 8.30
N ASP A 24 6.25 8.50 8.08
CA ASP A 24 6.02 7.52 9.16
C ASP A 24 7.31 6.80 9.59
N LYS A 25 8.44 7.15 8.97
CA LYS A 25 9.77 6.56 9.22
C LYS A 25 9.75 5.03 9.11
N ILE A 26 9.04 4.53 8.11
CA ILE A 26 8.95 3.11 7.78
C ILE A 26 10.26 2.67 7.12
N ASP A 27 10.75 1.48 7.48
CA ASP A 27 11.85 0.86 6.75
C ASP A 27 11.37 0.41 5.36
N ILE A 28 12.06 0.82 4.30
CA ILE A 28 11.71 0.45 2.93
C ILE A 28 11.87 -1.06 2.67
N TYR A 29 12.68 -1.76 3.48
CA TYR A 29 12.84 -3.21 3.40
C TYR A 29 11.75 -3.97 4.16
N ASP A 30 11.01 -3.31 5.06
CA ASP A 30 9.95 -3.90 5.88
C ASP A 30 8.73 -2.98 5.94
N ILE A 31 8.00 -2.92 4.81
CA ILE A 31 6.84 -2.04 4.67
C ILE A 31 5.58 -2.77 5.20
N PRO A 32 4.91 -2.24 6.24
CA PRO A 32 3.64 -2.79 6.70
C PRO A 32 2.53 -2.52 5.68
N ILE A 33 2.33 -3.45 4.75
CA ILE A 33 1.38 -3.31 3.63
C ILE A 33 -0.03 -2.94 4.12
N ALA A 34 -0.47 -3.50 5.24
CA ALA A 34 -1.80 -3.19 5.79
C ALA A 34 -1.97 -1.71 6.16
N HIS A 35 -0.93 -1.11 6.74
CA HIS A 35 -0.89 0.30 7.13
C HIS A 35 -0.80 1.21 5.91
N ILE A 36 0.16 0.94 5.01
CA ILE A 36 0.37 1.78 3.83
C ILE A 36 -0.85 1.80 2.90
N THR A 37 -1.55 0.66 2.78
CA THR A 37 -2.78 0.57 2.01
C THR A 37 -3.88 1.44 2.63
N ALA A 38 -4.01 1.47 3.95
CA ALA A 38 -5.03 2.27 4.63
C ALA A 38 -4.78 3.77 4.46
N GLU A 39 -3.53 4.21 4.65
CA GLU A 39 -3.13 5.61 4.46
C GLU A 39 -3.34 6.07 3.01
N TYR A 40 -2.98 5.22 2.05
CA TYR A 40 -3.15 5.51 0.63
C TYR A 40 -4.63 5.69 0.27
N LEU A 41 -5.51 4.80 0.75
CA LEU A 41 -6.95 4.90 0.51
C LEU A 41 -7.56 6.14 1.18
N SER A 42 -7.17 6.44 2.42
CA SER A 42 -7.65 7.64 3.12
C SER A 42 -7.27 8.92 2.36
N TYR A 43 -6.08 8.95 1.76
CA TYR A 43 -5.67 10.08 0.93
C TYR A 43 -6.51 10.20 -0.35
N LEU A 44 -6.84 9.09 -1.00
CA LEU A 44 -7.74 9.10 -2.17
C LEU A 44 -9.15 9.57 -1.81
N GLU A 45 -9.69 9.13 -0.67
CA GLU A 45 -10.99 9.59 -0.17
C GLU A 45 -10.98 11.10 0.09
N MET A 46 -9.87 11.63 0.64
CA MET A 46 -9.71 13.07 0.82
C MET A 46 -9.67 13.82 -0.51
N MET A 47 -8.96 13.29 -1.52
CA MET A 47 -8.94 13.87 -2.86
C MET A 47 -10.34 13.91 -3.47
N GLU A 48 -11.10 12.82 -3.35
CA GLU A 48 -12.47 12.73 -3.84
C GLU A 48 -13.39 13.72 -3.12
N ALA A 49 -13.30 13.81 -1.78
CA ALA A 49 -14.07 14.75 -0.97
C ALA A 49 -13.80 16.22 -1.32
N LEU A 50 -12.59 16.53 -1.76
CA LEU A 50 -12.20 17.87 -2.24
C LEU A 50 -12.52 18.11 -3.73
N ASN A 51 -13.21 17.17 -4.39
CA ASN A 51 -13.51 17.17 -5.83
C ASN A 51 -12.25 17.28 -6.72
N LEU A 52 -11.14 16.69 -6.28
CA LEU A 52 -9.92 16.58 -7.09
C LEU A 52 -10.04 15.37 -8.03
N SER A 53 -9.60 15.55 -9.28
CA SER A 53 -9.57 14.46 -10.26
C SER A 53 -8.52 13.43 -9.86
N VAL A 54 -8.95 12.20 -9.54
CA VAL A 54 -8.05 11.07 -9.29
C VAL A 54 -7.63 10.46 -10.64
N ALA A 55 -6.33 10.36 -10.90
CA ALA A 55 -5.83 9.73 -12.11
C ALA A 55 -5.94 8.20 -12.04
N GLY A 56 -6.11 7.53 -13.19
CA GLY A 56 -6.30 6.07 -13.24
C GLY A 56 -5.14 5.26 -12.67
N GLU A 57 -3.92 5.80 -12.73
CA GLU A 57 -2.73 5.20 -12.10
C GLU A 57 -2.84 5.10 -10.57
N PHE A 58 -3.52 6.05 -9.92
CA PHE A 58 -3.72 6.03 -8.47
C PHE A 58 -4.67 4.91 -8.08
N ILE A 59 -5.74 4.73 -8.86
CA ILE A 59 -6.70 3.64 -8.68
C ILE A 59 -6.06 2.28 -8.95
N LEU A 60 -5.21 2.18 -9.97
CA LEU A 60 -4.45 0.97 -10.25
C LEU A 60 -3.55 0.58 -9.07
N LEU A 61 -2.84 1.55 -8.48
CA LEU A 61 -1.99 1.27 -7.32
C LEU A 61 -2.83 0.92 -6.07
N ALA A 62 -3.97 1.59 -5.86
CA ALA A 62 -4.90 1.23 -4.78
C ALA A 62 -5.33 -0.23 -4.88
N ALA A 63 -5.78 -0.66 -6.08
CA ALA A 63 -6.18 -2.03 -6.34
C ALA A 63 -5.03 -3.02 -6.12
N THR A 64 -3.82 -2.64 -6.52
CA THR A 64 -2.61 -3.45 -6.33
C THR A 64 -2.30 -3.65 -4.84
N LEU A 65 -2.32 -2.57 -4.05
CA LEU A 65 -2.10 -2.62 -2.61
C LEU A 65 -3.16 -3.47 -1.89
N MET A 66 -4.43 -3.30 -2.24
CA MET A 66 -5.50 -4.15 -1.71
C MET A 66 -5.29 -5.62 -2.06
N HIS A 67 -4.89 -5.94 -3.29
CA HIS A 67 -4.63 -7.30 -3.73
C HIS A 67 -3.48 -7.94 -2.94
N ILE A 68 -2.37 -7.22 -2.75
CA ILE A 68 -1.23 -7.68 -1.95
C ILE A 68 -1.69 -7.91 -0.50
N LYS A 69 -2.38 -6.95 0.11
CA LYS A 69 -2.92 -7.07 1.48
C LYS A 69 -3.82 -8.31 1.61
N ALA A 70 -4.73 -8.53 0.66
CA ALA A 70 -5.61 -9.69 0.68
C ALA A 70 -4.82 -11.01 0.61
N ARG A 71 -3.83 -11.12 -0.29
CA ARG A 71 -3.00 -12.32 -0.41
C ARG A 71 -2.18 -12.61 0.83
N MET A 72 -1.65 -11.58 1.50
CA MET A 72 -0.90 -11.73 2.74
C MET A 72 -1.75 -12.22 3.93
N LEU A 73 -3.07 -11.96 3.89
CA LEU A 73 -4.01 -12.42 4.90
C LEU A 73 -4.52 -13.85 4.66
N LEU A 74 -4.27 -14.42 3.47
CA LEU A 74 -4.65 -15.80 3.19
C LEU A 74 -3.77 -16.75 4.01
N PRO A 75 -4.37 -17.80 4.60
CA PRO A 75 -3.59 -18.84 5.27
C PRO A 75 -2.61 -19.47 4.28
N LEU A 76 -1.35 -19.62 4.70
CA LEU A 76 -0.43 -20.46 3.96
C LEU A 76 -0.97 -21.89 4.03
N PRO A 77 -0.92 -22.66 2.93
CA PRO A 77 -1.24 -24.08 3.01
C PRO A 77 -0.37 -24.68 4.11
N GLU A 78 -1.01 -25.38 5.06
CA GLU A 78 -0.32 -26.22 6.04
C GLU A 78 0.65 -27.11 5.24
N PRO A 79 1.93 -27.22 5.65
CA PRO A 79 2.80 -28.23 5.07
C PRO A 79 2.10 -29.57 5.32
N THR A 80 1.56 -30.17 4.26
CA THR A 80 1.00 -31.51 4.37
C THR A 80 2.17 -32.43 4.68
N ASP A 81 2.20 -32.98 5.89
CA ASP A 81 3.13 -34.03 6.37
C ASP A 81 3.06 -35.34 5.55
N ASN A 82 2.50 -35.31 4.34
CA ASN A 82 2.28 -36.44 3.45
C ASN A 82 2.92 -36.28 2.06
N GLU A 83 3.90 -35.39 1.89
CA GLU A 83 4.84 -35.54 0.78
C GLU A 83 6.01 -36.43 1.24
N PRO A 84 6.20 -37.62 0.66
CA PRO A 84 7.45 -38.34 0.82
C PRO A 84 8.56 -37.41 0.33
N ILE A 85 9.59 -37.23 1.16
CA ILE A 85 10.86 -36.67 0.70
C ILE A 85 11.37 -37.64 -0.38
N GLU A 86 11.18 -37.29 -1.65
CA GLU A 86 11.95 -37.90 -2.74
C GLU A 86 13.38 -37.37 -2.61
N ASP A 87 14.21 -38.16 -1.93
CA ASP A 87 15.66 -38.08 -2.06
C ASP A 87 16.01 -38.38 -3.53
N GLY A 88 16.54 -37.38 -4.23
CA GLY A 88 17.07 -37.47 -5.59
C GLY A 88 18.32 -36.62 -5.75
#